data_AF-A0A0B7N3U5-F1
#
_entry.id   AF-A0A0B7N3U5-F1
#
_cell.length_a   1.000
_cell.length_b   1.000
_cell.length_c   1.000
_cell.angle_alpha   90.00
_cell.angle_beta   90.00
_cell.angle_gamma   90.00
#
_symmetry.space_group_name_H-M   'P 1'
#
loop_
_entity.id
_entity.type
_entity.pdbx_description
1 polymer ?
#
loop_
_entity_poly.entity_id
_entity_poly.type
_entity_poly.pdbx_seq_one_letter_code
_entity_poly.pdbx_strand_id
1 'polypeptide(L)'
;QFMRGIAGFDTDTEYHIPRGIEEPCQELKNLVFPMADYWYERVSTKNVPQHSVSAARFLMLVKCFKTTFLQDAAVMMDMIPDHPIWRHKIFKTQLFIDFKRKVNAHVDADEQPDSSIISKFAPEVKQQLQGIRNMISTMMAEVNERQAASDNTT
;
A
#
# COMPACT_ATOMS: atom_id res chain seq x y z
N GLN A 1 16.49 -7.97 3.16
CA GLN A 1 16.49 -8.20 1.70
C GLN A 1 16.04 -9.62 1.31
N PHE A 2 16.57 -10.68 1.92
CA PHE A 2 16.15 -12.08 1.63
C PHE A 2 14.62 -12.33 1.65
N MET A 3 13.94 -11.91 2.73
CA MET A 3 12.48 -12.07 2.83
C MET A 3 11.69 -11.35 1.73
N ARG A 4 12.24 -10.25 1.17
CA ARG A 4 11.58 -9.51 0.08
C ARG A 4 11.71 -10.26 -1.23
N GLY A 5 12.92 -10.72 -1.56
CA GLY A 5 13.16 -11.51 -2.77
C GLY A 5 12.35 -12.81 -2.81
N ILE A 6 12.21 -13.51 -1.68
CA ILE A 6 11.37 -14.73 -1.61
C ILE A 6 9.88 -14.39 -1.72
N ALA A 7 9.43 -13.26 -1.19
CA ALA A 7 8.05 -12.81 -1.32
C ALA A 7 7.74 -12.18 -2.70
N GLY A 8 8.68 -12.24 -3.65
CA GLY A 8 8.50 -11.75 -5.02
C GLY A 8 8.63 -10.24 -5.17
N PHE A 9 9.09 -9.53 -4.13
CA PHE A 9 9.35 -8.10 -4.20
C PHE A 9 10.76 -7.83 -4.73
N ASP A 10 10.86 -6.75 -5.50
CA ASP A 10 12.14 -6.17 -5.90
C ASP A 10 12.98 -5.81 -4.65
N THR A 11 14.23 -6.26 -4.62
CA THR A 11 15.13 -6.06 -3.48
C THR A 11 15.85 -4.72 -3.50
N ASP A 12 15.85 -4.05 -4.65
CA ASP A 12 16.62 -2.83 -4.91
C ASP A 12 15.79 -1.55 -4.76
N THR A 13 14.50 -1.69 -4.48
CA THR A 13 13.58 -0.56 -4.28
C THR A 13 13.12 -0.44 -2.82
N GLU A 14 12.71 0.79 -2.48
CA GLU A 14 12.07 1.06 -1.20
C GLU A 14 10.74 0.29 -1.12
N TYR A 15 10.52 -0.37 0.02
CA TYR A 15 9.38 -1.26 0.20
C TYR A 15 8.12 -0.46 0.48
N HIS A 16 7.21 -0.44 -0.48
CA HIS A 16 5.93 0.23 -0.38
C HIS A 16 4.79 -0.78 -0.56
N ILE A 17 3.83 -0.78 0.37
CA ILE A 17 2.58 -1.51 0.22
C ILE A 17 1.43 -0.49 0.25
N PRO A 18 0.85 -0.14 -0.92
CA PRO A 18 -0.21 0.87 -1.04
C PRO A 18 -1.33 0.74 -0.01
N ARG A 19 -1.84 -0.48 0.13
CA ARG A 19 -2.98 -0.81 1.01
C ARG A 19 -2.65 -0.85 2.50
N GLY A 20 -1.36 -0.81 2.87
CA GLY A 20 -0.91 -0.86 4.25
C GLY A 20 -1.10 0.46 5.03
N ILE A 21 -1.54 1.52 4.35
CA ILE A 21 -1.64 2.88 4.90
C ILE A 21 -2.91 3.04 5.76
N GLU A 22 -4.04 2.46 5.35
CA GLU A 22 -5.30 2.59 6.10
C GLU A 22 -5.46 1.45 7.11
N GLU A 23 -5.45 1.80 8.39
CA GLU A 23 -5.69 0.85 9.50
C GLU A 23 -7.19 0.79 9.85
N PRO A 24 -7.82 -0.40 9.84
CA PRO A 24 -9.22 -0.52 10.23
C PRO A 24 -9.41 -0.20 11.72
N CYS A 25 -10.54 0.43 12.06
CA CYS A 25 -10.88 0.72 13.46
C CYS A 25 -11.07 -0.58 14.26
N GLN A 26 -10.95 -0.48 15.59
CA GLN A 26 -11.00 -1.65 16.46
C GLN A 26 -12.37 -2.35 16.41
N GLU A 27 -13.45 -1.59 16.28
CA GLU A 27 -14.80 -2.11 16.14
C GLU A 27 -14.93 -3.01 14.92
N LEU A 28 -14.37 -2.57 13.77
CA LEU A 28 -14.38 -3.37 12.54
C LEU A 28 -13.50 -4.62 12.67
N LYS A 29 -12.31 -4.49 13.25
CA LYS A 29 -11.42 -5.64 13.54
C LYS A 29 -12.07 -6.67 14.45
N ASN A 30 -12.90 -6.25 15.41
CA ASN A 30 -13.60 -7.15 16.32
C ASN A 30 -14.70 -7.95 15.63
N LEU A 31 -15.23 -7.48 14.49
CA LEU A 31 -16.21 -8.25 13.71
C LEU A 31 -15.57 -9.43 12.99
N VAL A 32 -14.28 -9.35 12.65
CA VAL A 32 -13.54 -10.38 11.91
C VAL A 32 -12.78 -11.28 12.90
N PHE A 33 -12.94 -12.60 12.79
CA PHE A 33 -12.43 -13.58 13.75
C PHE A 33 -12.64 -13.14 15.22
N PRO A 34 -13.90 -12.94 15.65
CA PRO A 34 -14.22 -12.30 16.94
C PRO A 34 -13.62 -13.02 18.14
N MET A 35 -13.50 -14.34 18.06
CA MET A 35 -12.98 -15.18 19.14
C MET A 35 -11.44 -15.15 19.25
N ALA A 36 -10.73 -14.62 18.25
CA ALA A 36 -9.26 -14.66 18.24
C ALA A 36 -8.65 -13.88 19.41
N ASP A 37 -9.16 -12.69 19.70
CA ASP A 37 -8.68 -11.86 20.81
C ASP A 37 -8.96 -12.51 22.17
N TYR A 38 -10.20 -12.99 22.33
CA TYR A 38 -10.65 -13.71 23.53
C TYR A 38 -9.78 -14.93 23.84
N TRP A 39 -9.54 -15.79 22.85
CA TRP A 39 -8.71 -16.98 23.06
C TRP A 39 -7.23 -16.65 23.20
N TYR A 40 -6.73 -15.65 22.47
CA TYR A 40 -5.33 -15.24 22.59
C TYR A 40 -5.02 -14.80 24.03
N GLU A 41 -5.87 -13.97 24.62
CA GLU A 41 -5.68 -13.51 26.00
C GLU A 41 -5.67 -14.67 26.99
N ARG A 42 -6.61 -15.61 26.86
CA ARG A 42 -6.69 -16.77 27.76
C ARG A 42 -5.52 -17.74 27.62
N VAL A 43 -5.07 -18.00 26.40
CA VAL A 43 -3.95 -18.92 26.15
C VAL A 43 -2.61 -18.27 26.53
N SER A 44 -2.44 -16.97 26.29
CA SER A 44 -1.20 -16.25 26.61
C SER A 44 -1.01 -16.00 28.11
N THR A 45 -2.09 -15.82 28.87
CA THR A 45 -2.04 -15.63 30.33
C THR A 45 -1.98 -16.94 31.14
N LYS A 46 -1.83 -18.10 30.47
CA LYS A 46 -1.88 -19.45 31.09
C LYS A 46 -3.19 -19.75 31.84
N ASN A 47 -4.26 -19.00 31.58
CA ASN A 47 -5.60 -19.22 32.15
C ASN A 47 -6.37 -20.34 31.44
N VAL A 48 -5.64 -21.33 30.91
CA VAL A 48 -6.18 -22.53 30.26
C VAL A 48 -5.50 -23.77 30.85
N PRO A 49 -6.24 -24.86 31.11
CA PRO A 49 -5.68 -26.08 31.70
C PRO A 49 -4.54 -26.68 30.88
N GLN A 50 -4.55 -26.47 29.56
CA GLN A 50 -3.53 -26.96 28.63
C GLN A 50 -2.88 -25.78 27.92
N HIS A 51 -1.68 -25.41 28.36
CA HIS A 51 -0.89 -24.36 27.72
C HIS A 51 -0.27 -24.87 26.42
N SER A 52 -0.51 -24.18 25.31
CA SER A 52 0.07 -24.48 24.00
C SER A 52 0.68 -23.22 23.39
N VAL A 53 2.01 -23.22 23.26
CA VAL A 53 2.76 -22.13 22.63
C VAL A 53 2.33 -21.96 21.17
N SER A 54 2.14 -23.06 20.47
CA SER A 54 1.68 -23.04 19.07
C SER A 54 0.29 -22.43 18.93
N ALA A 55 -0.63 -22.73 19.85
CA ALA A 55 -1.95 -22.11 19.85
C ALA A 55 -1.87 -20.59 20.07
N ALA A 56 -1.04 -20.14 21.03
CA ALA A 56 -0.83 -18.72 21.27
C ALA A 56 -0.27 -18.00 20.02
N ARG A 57 0.73 -18.61 19.35
CA ARG A 57 1.33 -18.06 18.13
C ARG A 57 0.38 -18.06 16.95
N PHE A 58 -0.43 -19.10 16.79
CA PHE A 58 -1.48 -19.13 15.77
C PHE A 58 -2.53 -18.04 16.00
N LEU A 59 -2.99 -17.85 17.24
CA LEU A 59 -3.95 -16.81 17.57
C LEU A 59 -3.36 -15.40 17.37
N MET A 60 -2.08 -15.20 17.68
CA MET A 60 -1.35 -13.97 17.36
C MET A 60 -1.36 -13.70 15.84
N LEU A 61 -1.08 -14.73 15.03
CA LEU A 61 -1.15 -14.64 13.58
C LEU A 61 -2.55 -14.24 13.12
N VAL A 62 -3.60 -14.89 13.62
CA VAL A 62 -4.99 -14.55 13.27
C VAL A 62 -5.33 -13.11 13.67
N LYS A 63 -4.87 -12.64 14.83
CA LYS A 63 -5.05 -11.24 15.26
C LYS A 63 -4.42 -10.25 14.29
N CYS A 64 -3.19 -10.50 13.87
CA CYS A 64 -2.51 -9.66 12.86
C CYS A 64 -3.21 -9.76 11.50
N PHE A 65 -3.68 -10.96 11.14
CA PHE A 65 -4.34 -11.21 9.86
C PHE A 65 -5.66 -10.45 9.70
N LYS A 66 -6.35 -10.08 10.79
CA LYS A 66 -7.59 -9.28 10.72
C LYS A 66 -7.42 -8.02 9.88
N THR A 67 -6.33 -7.29 10.08
CA THR A 67 -6.04 -6.05 9.35
C THR A 67 -5.83 -6.33 7.87
N THR A 68 -4.91 -7.24 7.53
CA THR A 68 -4.61 -7.60 6.14
C THR A 68 -5.84 -8.16 5.42
N PHE A 69 -6.63 -9.01 6.08
CA PHE A 69 -7.87 -9.56 5.53
C PHE A 69 -8.86 -8.46 5.18
N LEU A 70 -9.05 -7.46 6.04
CA LEU A 70 -9.96 -6.34 5.78
C LEU A 70 -9.46 -5.45 4.63
N GLN A 71 -8.17 -5.11 4.64
CA GLN A 71 -7.53 -4.32 3.56
C GLN A 71 -7.65 -5.03 2.21
N ASP A 72 -7.32 -6.32 2.15
CA ASP A 72 -7.39 -7.10 0.92
C ASP A 72 -8.85 -7.29 0.48
N ALA A 73 -9.78 -7.51 1.41
CA ALA A 73 -11.20 -7.64 1.09
C ALA A 73 -11.77 -6.37 0.44
N ALA A 74 -11.35 -5.18 0.89
CA ALA A 74 -11.77 -3.91 0.29
C ALA A 74 -11.46 -3.86 -1.22
N VAL A 75 -10.25 -4.26 -1.60
CA VAL A 75 -9.78 -4.28 -3.00
C VAL A 75 -10.37 -5.47 -3.77
N MET A 76 -10.33 -6.67 -3.20
CA MET A 76 -10.78 -7.90 -3.88
C MET A 76 -12.28 -7.91 -4.18
N MET A 77 -13.09 -7.18 -3.41
CA MET A 77 -14.52 -7.03 -3.70
C MET A 77 -14.80 -6.37 -5.05
N ASP A 78 -13.92 -5.47 -5.50
CA ASP A 78 -14.04 -4.83 -6.81
C ASP A 78 -13.50 -5.73 -7.94
N MET A 79 -12.46 -6.52 -7.64
CA MET A 79 -11.87 -7.46 -8.60
C MET A 79 -12.73 -8.73 -8.84
N ILE A 80 -13.39 -9.23 -7.80
CA ILE A 80 -14.14 -10.49 -7.81
C ILE A 80 -15.48 -10.31 -7.09
N PRO A 81 -16.42 -9.52 -7.64
CA PRO A 81 -17.63 -9.10 -6.94
C PRO A 81 -18.59 -10.26 -6.58
N ASP A 82 -18.52 -11.38 -7.31
CA ASP A 82 -19.41 -12.53 -7.12
C ASP A 82 -18.92 -13.53 -6.07
N HIS A 83 -17.78 -13.29 -5.42
CA HIS A 83 -17.23 -14.24 -4.46
C HIS A 83 -18.18 -14.44 -3.26
N PRO A 84 -18.52 -15.69 -2.87
CA PRO A 84 -19.51 -15.96 -1.84
C PRO A 84 -19.21 -15.34 -0.47
N ILE A 85 -17.93 -15.11 -0.15
CA ILE A 85 -17.52 -14.52 1.12
C ILE A 85 -18.13 -13.11 1.33
N TRP A 86 -18.34 -12.34 0.24
CA TRP A 86 -18.89 -10.99 0.29
C TRP A 86 -20.37 -10.93 0.70
N ARG A 87 -21.06 -12.08 0.70
CA ARG A 87 -22.44 -12.18 1.20
C ARG A 87 -22.52 -12.00 2.72
N HIS A 88 -21.40 -12.16 3.43
CA HIS A 88 -21.33 -12.02 4.86
C HIS A 88 -21.71 -10.60 5.32
N LYS A 89 -22.44 -10.50 6.44
CA LYS A 89 -23.03 -9.23 6.91
C LYS A 89 -22.01 -8.11 7.19
N ILE A 90 -20.78 -8.47 7.55
CA ILE A 90 -19.70 -7.51 7.85
C ILE A 90 -19.47 -6.56 6.67
N PHE A 91 -19.48 -7.10 5.44
CA PHE A 91 -19.23 -6.33 4.22
C PHE A 91 -20.37 -5.38 3.84
N LYS A 92 -21.51 -5.49 4.52
CA LYS A 92 -22.66 -4.60 4.38
C LYS A 92 -22.76 -3.56 5.50
N THR A 93 -21.85 -3.61 6.49
CA THR A 93 -21.84 -2.65 7.58
C THR A 93 -21.29 -1.31 7.13
N GLN A 94 -21.80 -0.22 7.71
CA GLN A 94 -21.31 1.12 7.42
C GLN A 94 -19.80 1.26 7.75
N LEU A 95 -19.36 0.64 8.83
CA LEU A 95 -17.94 0.57 9.22
C LEU A 95 -17.06 0.03 8.09
N PHE A 96 -17.45 -1.08 7.48
CA PHE A 96 -16.68 -1.66 6.38
C PHE A 96 -16.77 -0.82 5.11
N ILE A 97 -17.95 -0.28 4.78
CA ILE A 97 -18.15 0.54 3.58
C ILE A 97 -17.28 1.80 3.63
N ASP A 98 -17.24 2.49 4.78
CA ASP A 98 -16.41 3.67 4.96
C ASP A 98 -14.91 3.33 4.94
N PHE A 99 -14.52 2.21 5.56
CA PHE A 99 -13.15 1.71 5.49
C PHE A 99 -12.72 1.37 4.06
N LYS A 100 -13.54 0.62 3.31
CA LYS A 100 -13.30 0.28 1.90
C LYS A 100 -13.08 1.53 1.06
N ARG A 101 -13.90 2.57 1.24
CA ARG A 101 -13.75 3.85 0.52
C ARG A 101 -12.37 4.47 0.74
N LYS A 102 -11.88 4.46 1.98
CA LYS A 102 -10.56 5.00 2.31
C LYS A 102 -9.42 4.15 1.75
N VAL A 103 -9.52 2.81 1.84
CA VAL A 103 -8.53 1.91 1.25
C VAL A 103 -8.41 2.16 -0.25
N ASN A 104 -9.54 2.20 -0.96
CA ASN A 104 -9.55 2.44 -2.40
C ASN A 104 -8.94 3.81 -2.74
N ALA A 105 -9.26 4.87 -1.98
CA ALA A 105 -8.63 6.19 -2.19
C ALA A 105 -7.10 6.17 -2.07
N HIS A 106 -6.54 5.35 -1.17
CA HIS A 106 -5.08 5.18 -1.04
C HIS A 106 -4.49 4.34 -2.18
N VAL A 107 -5.19 3.30 -2.61
CA VAL A 107 -4.77 2.47 -3.75
C VAL A 107 -4.75 3.30 -5.03
N ASP A 108 -5.80 4.10 -5.27
CA ASP A 108 -5.91 4.99 -6.44
C ASP A 108 -4.84 6.10 -6.39
N ALA A 109 -4.57 6.67 -5.21
CA ALA A 109 -3.54 7.70 -5.04
C ALA A 109 -2.11 7.18 -5.17
N ASP A 110 -1.90 5.87 -4.97
CA ASP A 110 -0.60 5.19 -5.09
C ASP A 110 -0.43 4.46 -6.43
N GLU A 111 -1.32 4.66 -7.40
CA GLU A 111 -0.96 4.42 -8.80
C GLU A 111 0.29 5.27 -9.07
N GLN A 112 1.46 4.61 -9.09
CA GLN A 112 2.74 5.29 -9.17
C GLN A 112 2.69 6.31 -10.30
N PRO A 113 3.23 7.53 -10.15
CA PRO A 113 3.34 8.43 -11.28
C PRO A 113 4.09 7.68 -12.39
N ASP A 114 3.47 7.54 -13.57
CA ASP A 114 3.93 6.80 -14.76
C ASP A 114 5.44 6.91 -15.03
N SER A 115 6.05 8.00 -14.61
CA SER A 115 7.50 8.23 -14.57
C SER A 115 8.34 7.09 -13.93
N SER A 116 7.82 6.39 -12.92
CA SER A 116 8.52 5.29 -12.26
C SER A 116 8.50 4.02 -13.10
N ILE A 117 7.41 3.78 -13.85
CA ILE A 117 7.28 2.68 -14.82
C ILE A 117 8.20 2.94 -16.01
N ILE A 118 8.20 4.16 -16.57
CA ILE A 118 9.13 4.53 -17.66
C ILE A 118 10.59 4.34 -17.22
N SER A 119 10.93 4.72 -15.98
CA SER A 119 12.28 4.53 -15.46
C SER A 119 12.71 3.06 -15.30
N LYS A 120 11.75 2.17 -15.02
CA LYS A 120 11.99 0.74 -14.81
C LYS A 120 12.03 -0.05 -16.12
N PHE A 121 11.20 0.32 -17.10
CA PHE A 121 11.01 -0.46 -18.33
C PHE A 121 11.65 0.17 -19.58
N ALA A 122 12.04 1.44 -19.54
CA ALA A 122 12.67 2.13 -20.66
C ALA A 122 13.73 3.16 -20.17
N PRO A 123 14.86 2.69 -19.59
CA PRO A 123 15.90 3.56 -19.06
C PRO A 123 16.48 4.51 -20.12
N GLU A 124 16.55 4.08 -21.38
CA GLU A 124 16.99 4.90 -22.51
C GLU A 124 16.02 6.05 -22.82
N VAL A 125 14.71 5.83 -22.68
CA VAL A 125 13.69 6.87 -22.86
C VAL A 125 13.79 7.92 -21.76
N LYS A 126 14.02 7.49 -20.51
CA LYS A 126 14.28 8.41 -19.39
C LYS A 126 15.54 9.24 -19.63
N GLN A 127 16.62 8.63 -20.11
CA GLN A 127 17.87 9.32 -20.39
C GLN A 127 17.72 10.34 -21.52
N GLN A 128 16.99 10.01 -22.58
CA GLN A 128 16.71 10.94 -23.67
C GLN A 128 15.86 12.13 -23.22
N LEU A 129 14.81 11.90 -22.43
CA LEU A 129 13.98 12.98 -21.88
C LEU A 129 14.77 13.91 -20.95
N GLN A 130 15.69 13.37 -20.15
CA GLN A 130 16.61 14.18 -19.34
C GLN A 130 17.57 14.98 -20.21
N GLY A 131 18.12 14.38 -21.28
CA GLY A 131 18.96 15.07 -22.24
C GLY A 131 18.24 16.25 -22.91
N ILE A 132 17.00 16.05 -23.33
CA ILE A 132 16.15 17.11 -23.92
C ILE A 132 15.88 18.21 -22.90
N ARG A 133 15.53 17.85 -21.66
CA ARG A 133 15.27 18.82 -20.58
C ARG A 133 16.49 19.70 -20.30
N ASN A 134 17.68 19.10 -20.25
CA ASN A 134 18.92 19.84 -20.02
C ASN A 134 19.24 20.78 -21.18
N MET A 135 19.08 20.31 -22.44
CA MET A 135 19.30 21.14 -23.62
C MET A 135 18.35 22.35 -23.67
N ILE A 136 17.07 22.16 -23.34
CA ILE A 136 16.09 23.26 -23.25
C ILE A 136 16.49 24.25 -22.15
N SER A 137 16.92 23.76 -20.99
CA SER A 137 17.37 24.64 -19.89
C SER A 137 18.58 25.48 -20.27
N THR A 138 19.54 24.89 -21.01
CA THR A 138 20.72 25.62 -21.51
C THR A 138 20.32 26.68 -22.53
N MET A 139 19.45 26.33 -23.50
CA MET A 139 18.95 27.32 -24.47
C MET A 139 18.19 28.47 -23.81
N MET A 140 17.36 28.18 -22.80
CA MET A 140 16.66 29.23 -22.04
C MET A 140 17.62 30.15 -21.28
N ALA A 141 18.69 29.60 -20.70
CA ALA A 141 19.72 30.39 -20.02
C ALA A 141 20.49 31.29 -21.01
N GLU A 142 20.89 30.76 -22.17
CA GLU A 142 21.57 31.53 -23.22
C GLU A 142 20.68 32.65 -23.80
N VAL A 143 19.38 32.39 -23.98
CA VAL A 143 18.42 33.41 -24.42
C VAL A 143 18.30 34.52 -23.38
N ASN A 144 18.21 34.16 -22.09
CA ASN A 144 18.10 35.12 -21.01
C ASN A 144 19.37 35.98 -20.86
N GLU A 145 20.56 35.39 -21.05
CA GLU A 145 21.84 36.14 -21.08
C GLU A 145 21.93 37.09 -22.27
N ARG A 146 21.45 36.68 -23.45
CA ARG A 146 21.40 37.55 -24.64
C ARG A 146 20.42 38.70 -24.48
N GLN A 147 19.30 38.49 -23.81
CA GLN A 147 18.34 39.55 -23.47
C GLN A 147 18.90 40.54 -22.43
N ALA A 148 19.58 40.05 -21.40
CA ALA A 148 20.25 40.91 -20.42
C ALA A 148 21.38 41.75 -21.04
N ALA A 149 22.06 41.23 -22.08
CA ALA A 149 23.07 41.97 -22.82
C ALA A 149 22.48 43.04 -23.76
N SER A 150 21.31 42.78 -24.37
CA SER A 150 20.62 43.80 -25.19
C SER A 150 20.05 44.94 -24.37
N ASP A 151 19.55 44.65 -23.16
CA ASP A 151 18.95 45.65 -22.26
C ASP A 151 20.01 46.59 -21.63
N ASN A 152 21.27 46.15 -21.54
CA ASN A 152 22.39 46.98 -21.06
C ASN A 152 23.06 47.84 -22.15
N THR A 153 22.63 47.72 -23.42
CA THR A 153 23.23 48.45 -24.56
C THR A 153 22.27 49.49 -25.18
N THR A 154 21.16 49.81 -24.50
CA THR A 154 20.21 50.88 -24.87
C THR A 154 20.18 51.94 -23.78
#